data_AF-A0A2N0D855-F1
#
_entry.id   AF-A0A2N0D855-F1
#
_cell.length_a   1.000
_cell.length_b   1.000
_cell.length_c   1.000
_cell.angle_alpha   90.00
_cell.angle_beta   90.00
_cell.angle_gamma   90.00
#
_symmetry.space_group_name_H-M   'P 1'
#
loop_
_entity.id
_entity.type
_entity.pdbx_description
1 polymer ?
#
loop_
_entity_poly.entity_id
_entity_poly.type
_entity_poly.pdbx_seq_one_letter_code
_entity_poly.pdbx_strand_id
1 'polypeptide(L)'
;MTYYEFATLDTVVFGAGKAAPGIEKWAAEGRGRLCGAWSTDLGALNRVYLLRSFAETAEMLGERERALRSDNPFGCSEHLVKLSIDSYRGADFRPECLSGALGPIYEIRTYRPKLGALQPLLAAWKEAVPPREDYSPMAVAMYSLDGPLRWTQIWPYESLGVRSEVRAKSVADGKWPPKGGPDLLLPEMASDIAVPLAFSPLR
;
A
#
# COMPACT_ATOMS: atom_id res chain seq x y z
N MET A 1 -17.66 -0.79 -5.93
CA MET A 1 -16.27 -1.25 -6.20
C MET A 1 -15.34 -0.21 -5.63
N THR A 2 -14.22 -0.57 -5.01
CA THR A 2 -13.35 0.41 -4.34
C THR A 2 -12.11 0.67 -5.18
N TYR A 3 -11.84 1.95 -5.44
CA TYR A 3 -10.65 2.43 -6.12
C TYR A 3 -9.65 2.98 -5.09
N TYR A 4 -8.37 2.88 -5.41
CA TYR A 4 -7.32 3.37 -4.54
C TYR A 4 -6.38 4.28 -5.30
N GLU A 5 -6.02 5.38 -4.66
CA GLU A 5 -4.84 6.16 -5.02
C GLU A 5 -3.72 5.76 -4.07
N PHE A 6 -2.58 5.34 -4.63
CA PHE A 6 -1.36 5.07 -3.87
C PHE A 6 -0.29 6.07 -4.28
N ALA A 7 -0.10 7.10 -3.47
CA ALA A 7 0.92 8.11 -3.69
C ALA A 7 2.22 7.73 -2.97
N THR A 8 3.33 7.86 -3.69
CA THR A 8 4.70 7.67 -3.18
C THR A 8 5.45 8.99 -3.28
N LEU A 9 5.83 9.53 -2.12
CA LEU A 9 6.51 10.80 -1.97
C LEU A 9 7.94 10.53 -1.50
N ASP A 10 8.91 10.61 -2.41
CA ASP A 10 10.32 10.59 -2.04
C ASP A 10 10.72 11.98 -1.55
N THR A 11 11.30 12.03 -0.37
CA THR A 11 11.67 13.25 0.34
C THR A 11 13.17 13.44 0.36
N VAL A 12 13.60 14.66 0.66
CA VAL A 12 14.98 14.95 1.06
C VAL A 12 15.34 14.16 2.32
N VAL A 13 16.64 14.07 2.65
CA VAL A 13 17.11 13.37 3.85
C VAL A 13 16.42 13.94 5.11
N PHE A 14 15.80 13.05 5.90
CA PHE A 14 14.97 13.40 7.07
C PHE A 14 13.76 14.32 6.75
N GLY A 15 13.27 14.29 5.50
CA GLY A 15 12.17 15.11 5.03
C GLY A 15 10.78 14.58 5.40
N ALA A 16 10.61 13.27 5.60
CA ALA A 16 9.31 12.64 5.87
C ALA A 16 8.53 13.28 7.04
N GLY A 17 9.20 13.53 8.18
CA GLY A 17 8.57 14.17 9.33
C GLY A 17 8.18 15.63 9.08
N LYS A 18 8.94 16.34 8.24
CA LYS A 18 8.65 17.74 7.86
C LYS A 18 7.54 17.85 6.83
N ALA A 19 7.42 16.86 5.94
CA ALA A 19 6.36 16.77 4.94
C ALA A 19 4.99 16.39 5.55
N ALA A 20 4.99 15.66 6.68
CA ALA A 20 3.79 15.10 7.29
C ALA A 20 2.63 16.11 7.51
N PRO A 21 2.83 17.32 8.06
CA PRO A 21 1.73 18.27 8.25
C PRO A 21 1.08 18.74 6.94
N GLY A 22 1.88 18.91 5.88
CA GLY A 22 1.38 19.27 4.54
C GLY A 22 0.53 18.15 3.95
N ILE A 23 1.02 16.90 4.06
CA ILE A 23 0.33 15.71 3.56
C ILE A 23 -1.00 15.50 4.30
N GLU A 24 -1.00 15.64 5.63
CA GLU A 24 -2.21 15.53 6.46
C GLU A 24 -3.27 16.54 6.03
N LYS A 25 -2.89 17.82 5.94
CA LYS A 25 -3.78 18.89 5.49
C LYS A 25 -4.32 18.64 4.09
N TRP A 26 -3.45 18.27 3.15
CA TRP A 26 -3.83 17.97 1.77
C TRP A 26 -4.84 16.84 1.66
N ALA A 27 -4.64 15.77 2.45
CA ALA A 27 -5.56 14.64 2.49
C ALA A 27 -6.91 15.01 3.10
N ALA A 28 -6.92 15.86 4.13
CA ALA A 28 -8.14 16.33 4.79
C ALA A 28 -8.98 17.29 3.92
N GLU A 29 -8.34 18.12 3.09
CA GLU A 29 -9.02 19.06 2.18
C GLU A 29 -9.49 18.41 0.87
N GLY A 30 -8.92 17.26 0.53
CA GLY A 30 -9.23 16.53 -0.71
C GLY A 30 -10.46 15.63 -0.61
N ARG A 31 -10.75 14.93 -1.71
CA ARG A 31 -11.70 13.82 -1.75
C ARG A 31 -11.05 12.48 -1.37
N GLY A 32 -11.91 11.49 -1.17
CA GLY A 32 -11.51 10.13 -0.78
C GLY A 32 -11.33 9.98 0.72
N ARG A 33 -11.32 8.73 1.19
CA ARG A 33 -11.04 8.37 2.58
C ARG A 33 -9.57 8.01 2.72
N LEU A 34 -8.88 8.62 3.67
CA LEU A 34 -7.52 8.20 4.04
C LEU A 34 -7.57 6.78 4.63
N CYS A 35 -6.86 5.84 4.01
CA CYS A 35 -6.68 4.49 4.53
C CYS A 35 -5.42 4.40 5.39
N GLY A 36 -4.33 5.05 4.99
CA GLY A 36 -3.09 5.01 5.76
C GLY A 36 -2.01 5.93 5.19
N ALA A 37 -1.08 6.30 6.06
CA ALA A 37 0.08 7.11 5.74
C ALA A 37 1.29 6.55 6.49
N TRP A 38 2.39 6.24 5.80
CA TRP A 38 3.54 5.58 6.40
C TRP A 38 4.86 6.19 5.91
N SER A 39 5.86 6.26 6.77
CA SER A 39 7.24 6.52 6.38
C SER A 39 8.05 5.21 6.39
N THR A 40 8.91 5.02 5.40
CA THR A 40 9.76 3.82 5.32
C THR A 40 10.84 3.82 6.39
N ASP A 41 11.02 2.69 7.05
CA ASP A 41 12.07 2.42 8.03
C ASP A 41 13.14 1.46 7.47
N LEU A 42 12.73 0.40 6.77
CA LEU A 42 13.63 -0.50 6.03
C LEU A 42 13.21 -0.60 4.57
N GLY A 43 14.19 -0.50 3.66
CA GLY A 43 13.96 -0.48 2.21
C GLY A 43 14.29 0.90 1.63
N ALA A 44 13.39 1.47 0.82
CA ALA A 44 13.58 2.80 0.24
C ALA A 44 13.41 3.90 1.31
N LEU A 45 14.53 4.35 1.91
CA LEU A 45 14.55 5.40 2.92
C LEU A 45 14.11 6.77 2.39
N ASN A 46 13.71 7.66 3.32
CA ASN A 46 13.22 9.01 3.03
C ASN A 46 12.00 9.02 2.11
N ARG A 47 11.08 8.07 2.29
CA ARG A 47 9.87 7.96 1.49
C ARG A 47 8.63 7.92 2.38
N VAL A 48 7.57 8.54 1.89
CA VAL A 48 6.23 8.46 2.46
C VAL A 48 5.29 7.79 1.47
N TYR A 49 4.53 6.82 1.96
CA TYR A 49 3.41 6.21 1.26
C TYR A 49 2.10 6.78 1.79
N LEU A 50 1.21 7.19 0.89
CA LEU A 50 -0.14 7.63 1.22
C LEU A 50 -1.15 6.79 0.43
N LEU A 51 -2.07 6.14 1.13
CA LEU A 51 -3.15 5.36 0.53
C LEU A 51 -4.50 6.01 0.81
N ARG A 52 -5.25 6.33 -0.24
CA ARG A 52 -6.62 6.83 -0.16
C ARG A 52 -7.58 5.94 -0.95
N SER A 53 -8.78 5.70 -0.42
CA SER A 53 -9.84 4.96 -1.10
C SER A 53 -10.93 5.88 -1.63
N PHE A 54 -11.51 5.52 -2.78
CA PHE A 54 -12.56 6.26 -3.48
C PHE A 54 -13.69 5.32 -3.88
N ALA A 55 -14.92 5.82 -3.82
CA ALA A 55 -16.10 5.10 -4.32
C ALA A 55 -16.17 5.17 -5.85
N GLU A 56 -15.81 6.33 -6.42
CA GLU A 56 -15.92 6.62 -7.84
C GLU A 56 -14.55 6.92 -8.48
N THR A 57 -14.32 6.41 -9.69
CA THR A 57 -13.09 6.70 -10.44
C THR A 57 -12.93 8.17 -10.77
N ALA A 58 -14.03 8.87 -11.03
CA ALA A 58 -14.02 10.30 -11.37
C ALA A 58 -13.46 11.15 -10.22
N GLU A 59 -13.79 10.82 -8.96
CA GLU A 59 -13.24 11.53 -7.80
C GLU A 59 -11.73 11.27 -7.64
N MET A 60 -11.31 10.01 -7.81
CA MET A 60 -9.89 9.63 -7.74
C MET A 60 -9.07 10.36 -8.83
N LEU A 61 -9.57 10.39 -10.07
CA LEU A 61 -8.91 11.08 -11.17
C LEU A 61 -8.93 12.62 -10.99
N GLY A 62 -10.01 13.17 -10.41
CA GLY A 62 -10.07 14.59 -10.05
C GLY A 62 -9.01 14.98 -9.01
N GLU A 63 -8.79 14.14 -7.99
CA GLU A 63 -7.71 14.35 -7.02
C GLU A 63 -6.31 14.25 -7.64
N ARG A 64 -6.13 13.34 -8.61
CA ARG A 64 -4.89 13.25 -9.38
C ARG A 64 -4.63 14.52 -10.18
N GLU A 65 -5.65 15.06 -10.85
CA GLU A 65 -5.54 16.32 -11.57
C GLU A 65 -5.28 17.50 -10.63
N ARG A 66 -5.92 17.53 -9.44
CA ARG A 66 -5.65 18.51 -8.38
C ARG A 66 -4.18 18.51 -7.98
N ALA A 67 -3.57 17.34 -7.81
CA ALA A 67 -2.14 17.24 -7.50
C ALA A 67 -1.26 17.73 -8.67
N LEU A 68 -1.54 17.29 -9.91
CA LEU A 68 -0.74 17.65 -11.09
C LEU A 68 -0.79 19.14 -11.45
N ARG A 69 -1.90 19.82 -11.14
CA ARG A 69 -2.09 21.26 -11.41
C ARG A 69 -1.63 22.17 -10.27
N SER A 70 -1.30 21.61 -9.12
CA SER A 70 -0.81 22.37 -7.97
C SER A 70 0.67 22.74 -8.16
N ASP A 71 1.05 23.95 -7.75
CA ASP A 71 2.45 24.33 -7.58
C ASP A 71 3.06 23.76 -6.29
N ASN A 72 2.21 23.32 -5.36
CA ASN A 72 2.58 22.69 -4.10
C ASN A 72 1.74 21.42 -3.82
N PRO A 73 1.86 20.35 -4.63
CA PRO A 73 1.17 19.08 -4.38
C PRO A 73 1.51 18.52 -3.01
N PHE A 74 0.49 18.05 -2.29
CA PHE A 74 0.62 17.54 -0.92
C PHE A 74 1.17 18.56 0.09
N GLY A 75 1.21 19.84 -0.25
CA GLY A 75 1.62 20.91 0.67
C GLY A 75 3.07 20.81 1.17
N CYS A 76 3.95 20.08 0.48
CA CYS A 76 5.29 19.78 0.96
C CYS A 76 6.38 19.80 -0.13
N SER A 77 6.18 20.49 -1.27
CA SER A 77 7.11 20.51 -2.41
C SER A 77 8.56 20.83 -2.03
N GLU A 78 8.79 21.71 -1.05
CA GLU A 78 10.14 22.06 -0.57
C GLU A 78 10.91 20.88 0.05
N HIS A 79 10.21 19.79 0.39
CA HIS A 79 10.78 18.57 0.95
C HIS A 79 10.74 17.39 -0.03
N LEU A 80 10.10 17.55 -1.20
CA LEU A 80 9.92 16.47 -2.17
C LEU A 80 11.01 16.46 -3.24
N VAL A 81 11.53 15.27 -3.51
CA VAL A 81 12.47 14.99 -4.60
C VAL A 81 11.73 14.32 -5.76
N LYS A 82 10.74 13.48 -5.46
CA LYS A 82 9.93 12.79 -6.47
C LYS A 82 8.54 12.49 -5.94
N LEU A 83 7.55 12.61 -6.83
CA LEU A 83 6.17 12.23 -6.59
C LEU A 83 5.73 11.20 -7.64
N SER A 84 5.23 10.06 -7.18
CA SER A 84 4.44 9.11 -7.99
C SER A 84 3.04 9.04 -7.41
N ILE A 85 2.05 8.99 -8.27
CA ILE A 85 0.67 8.72 -7.90
C ILE A 85 0.23 7.58 -8.80
N ASP A 86 -0.28 6.50 -8.23
CA ASP A 86 -0.66 5.30 -8.97
C ASP A 86 -2.11 4.95 -8.66
N SER A 87 -2.86 4.56 -9.70
CA SER A 87 -4.27 4.24 -9.58
C SER A 87 -4.44 2.73 -9.46
N TYR A 88 -5.25 2.30 -8.51
CA TYR A 88 -5.41 0.91 -8.14
C TYR A 88 -6.89 0.54 -8.01
N ARG A 89 -7.16 -0.75 -8.09
CA ARG A 89 -8.44 -1.35 -7.74
C ARG A 89 -8.23 -2.41 -6.67
N GLY A 90 -9.10 -2.40 -5.65
CA GLY A 90 -9.11 -3.44 -4.62
C GLY A 90 -9.35 -4.81 -5.23
N ALA A 91 -8.71 -5.83 -4.68
CA ALA A 91 -8.99 -7.21 -5.05
C ALA A 91 -10.41 -7.59 -4.57
N ASP A 92 -11.13 -8.41 -5.34
CA ASP A 92 -12.54 -8.72 -5.03
C ASP A 92 -12.72 -9.43 -3.67
N PHE A 93 -11.69 -10.13 -3.19
CA PHE A 93 -11.67 -10.79 -1.88
C PHE A 93 -11.21 -9.86 -0.73
N ARG A 94 -10.70 -8.67 -1.05
CA ARG A 94 -10.35 -7.62 -0.09
C ARG A 94 -10.62 -6.24 -0.72
N PRO A 95 -11.91 -5.91 -0.96
CA PRO A 95 -12.26 -4.70 -1.70
C PRO A 95 -11.96 -3.43 -0.89
N GLU A 96 -12.13 -3.47 0.43
CA GLU A 96 -11.91 -2.34 1.32
C GLU A 96 -10.63 -2.50 2.14
N CYS A 97 -9.95 -1.38 2.38
CA CYS A 97 -8.83 -1.32 3.31
C CYS A 97 -9.39 -1.49 4.72
N LEU A 98 -8.73 -2.35 5.51
CA LEU A 98 -9.05 -2.47 6.94
C LEU A 98 -8.89 -1.11 7.63
N SER A 99 -9.61 -0.93 8.74
CA SER A 99 -9.55 0.23 9.60
C SER A 99 -9.20 -0.17 11.04
N GLY A 100 -8.84 0.80 11.87
CA GLY A 100 -8.49 0.59 13.28
C GLY A 100 -6.98 0.53 13.52
N ALA A 101 -6.60 0.38 14.79
CA ALA A 101 -5.20 0.33 15.18
C ALA A 101 -4.62 -1.06 14.91
N LEU A 102 -3.91 -1.22 13.78
CA LEU A 102 -3.34 -2.50 13.34
C LEU A 102 -1.80 -2.52 13.45
N GLY A 103 -1.19 -1.38 13.75
CA GLY A 103 0.25 -1.19 13.71
C GLY A 103 0.98 -1.74 14.94
N PRO A 104 2.24 -1.30 15.18
CA PRO A 104 2.91 -0.16 14.56
C PRO A 104 3.77 -0.50 13.33
N ILE A 105 3.94 -1.76 12.94
CA ILE A 105 4.80 -2.15 11.82
C ILE A 105 3.98 -2.53 10.61
N TYR A 106 4.30 -1.98 9.45
CA TYR A 106 3.66 -2.32 8.19
C TYR A 106 4.68 -2.82 7.19
N GLU A 107 4.34 -3.90 6.50
CA GLU A 107 5.09 -4.36 5.35
C GLU A 107 4.29 -4.07 4.08
N ILE A 108 4.82 -3.18 3.25
CA ILE A 108 4.25 -2.80 1.96
C ILE A 108 5.03 -3.56 0.90
N ARG A 109 4.37 -4.46 0.15
CA ARG A 109 5.05 -5.21 -0.91
C ARG A 109 4.33 -5.06 -2.23
N THR A 110 5.11 -4.84 -3.28
CA THR A 110 4.65 -4.63 -4.64
C THR A 110 5.35 -5.62 -5.55
N TYR A 111 4.59 -6.47 -6.21
CA TYR A 111 5.08 -7.50 -7.11
C TYR A 111 4.67 -7.21 -8.55
N ARG A 112 5.35 -7.87 -9.48
CA ARG A 112 5.04 -7.84 -10.91
C ARG A 112 4.43 -9.16 -11.35
N PRO A 113 3.10 -9.24 -11.61
CA PRO A 113 2.52 -10.42 -12.25
C PRO A 113 3.05 -10.58 -13.68
N LYS A 114 3.12 -11.83 -14.15
CA LYS A 114 3.37 -12.14 -15.56
C LYS A 114 2.21 -11.63 -16.43
N LEU A 115 2.48 -11.43 -17.72
CA LEU A 115 1.44 -11.02 -18.68
C LEU A 115 0.30 -12.07 -18.70
N GLY A 116 -0.95 -11.60 -18.61
CA GLY A 116 -2.13 -12.47 -18.56
C GLY A 116 -2.36 -13.20 -17.22
N ALA A 117 -1.50 -13.02 -16.22
CA ALA A 117 -1.55 -13.79 -14.98
C ALA A 117 -2.41 -13.17 -13.87
N LEU A 118 -3.05 -12.01 -14.09
CA LEU A 118 -3.80 -11.32 -13.04
C LEU A 118 -4.95 -12.16 -12.47
N GLN A 119 -5.81 -12.72 -13.32
CA GLN A 119 -6.96 -13.51 -12.89
C GLN A 119 -6.57 -14.78 -12.11
N PRO A 120 -5.65 -15.64 -12.60
CA PRO A 120 -5.21 -16.79 -11.81
C PRO A 120 -4.50 -16.38 -10.51
N LEU A 121 -3.79 -15.24 -10.50
CA LEU A 121 -3.18 -14.72 -9.29
C LEU A 121 -4.26 -14.34 -8.25
N LEU A 122 -5.29 -13.60 -8.66
CA LEU A 122 -6.40 -13.22 -7.79
C LEU A 122 -7.14 -14.44 -7.23
N ALA A 123 -7.35 -15.48 -8.04
CA ALA A 123 -7.97 -16.73 -7.59
C ALA A 123 -7.11 -17.45 -6.54
N ALA A 124 -5.81 -17.62 -6.79
CA ALA A 124 -4.89 -18.25 -5.85
C ALA A 124 -4.83 -17.49 -4.51
N TRP A 125 -4.79 -16.16 -4.56
CA TRP A 125 -4.80 -15.34 -3.34
C TRP A 125 -6.14 -15.39 -2.60
N LYS A 126 -7.27 -15.38 -3.32
CA LYS A 126 -8.60 -15.50 -2.70
C LYS A 126 -8.75 -16.75 -1.85
N GLU A 127 -8.17 -17.87 -2.28
CA GLU A 127 -8.18 -19.13 -1.52
C GLU A 127 -7.20 -19.11 -0.33
N ALA A 128 -6.03 -18.49 -0.51
CA ALA A 128 -4.96 -18.53 0.48
C ALA A 128 -5.07 -17.47 1.59
N VAL A 129 -5.78 -16.36 1.34
CA VAL A 129 -5.88 -15.26 2.31
C VAL A 129 -6.65 -15.65 3.57
N PRO A 130 -7.84 -16.27 3.53
CA PRO A 130 -8.57 -16.62 4.75
C PRO A 130 -7.74 -17.41 5.79
N PRO A 131 -7.06 -18.53 5.46
CA PRO A 131 -6.22 -19.21 6.43
C PRO A 131 -4.93 -18.45 6.78
N ARG A 132 -4.48 -17.53 5.93
CA ARG A 132 -3.31 -16.67 6.24
C ARG A 132 -3.67 -15.61 7.29
N GLU A 133 -4.91 -15.16 7.34
CA GLU A 133 -5.40 -14.15 8.29
C GLU A 133 -5.37 -14.63 9.73
N ASP A 134 -5.44 -15.94 9.97
CA ASP A 134 -5.26 -16.56 11.30
C ASP A 134 -3.86 -16.28 11.90
N TYR A 135 -2.88 -15.94 11.06
CA TYR A 135 -1.51 -15.65 11.47
C TYR A 135 -1.21 -14.14 11.53
N SER A 136 -1.70 -13.37 10.57
CA SER A 136 -1.62 -11.92 10.59
C SER A 136 -2.61 -11.30 9.60
N PRO A 137 -3.12 -10.08 9.87
CA PRO A 137 -4.12 -9.46 9.02
C PRO A 137 -3.53 -9.03 7.68
N MET A 138 -4.35 -9.00 6.63
CA MET A 138 -4.06 -8.28 5.39
C MET A 138 -4.80 -6.94 5.38
N ALA A 139 -4.11 -5.81 5.52
CA ALA A 139 -4.79 -4.51 5.51
C ALA A 139 -5.40 -4.20 4.14
N VAL A 140 -4.67 -4.49 3.06
CA VAL A 140 -5.05 -4.15 1.68
C VAL A 140 -4.48 -5.16 0.71
N ALA A 141 -5.23 -5.46 -0.36
CA ALA A 141 -4.70 -6.10 -1.56
C ALA A 141 -5.33 -5.45 -2.80
N MET A 142 -4.49 -5.03 -3.74
CA MET A 142 -4.91 -4.22 -4.88
C MET A 142 -4.00 -4.43 -6.11
N TYR A 143 -4.55 -4.19 -7.30
CA TYR A 143 -3.80 -4.22 -8.56
C TYR A 143 -3.88 -2.89 -9.30
N SER A 144 -2.79 -2.51 -9.95
CA SER A 144 -2.71 -1.22 -10.64
C SER A 144 -3.60 -1.19 -11.88
N LEU A 145 -4.18 -0.03 -12.16
CA LEU A 145 -4.96 0.28 -13.35
C LEU A 145 -4.14 1.03 -14.40
N ASP A 146 -3.06 1.68 -13.99
CA ASP A 146 -2.18 2.48 -14.83
C ASP A 146 -0.74 1.94 -14.85
N GLY A 147 -0.05 2.20 -15.97
CA GLY A 147 1.32 1.72 -16.20
C GLY A 147 1.45 0.19 -16.18
N PRO A 148 2.68 -0.33 -16.00
CA PRO A 148 2.92 -1.78 -15.98
C PRO A 148 2.25 -2.44 -14.76
N LEU A 149 1.59 -3.57 -14.94
CA LEU A 149 0.81 -4.24 -13.88
C LEU A 149 1.62 -4.42 -12.58
N ARG A 150 1.04 -3.97 -11.47
CA ARG A 150 1.55 -4.11 -10.09
C ARG A 150 0.51 -4.83 -9.25
N TRP A 151 0.96 -5.77 -8.44
CA TRP A 151 0.17 -6.39 -7.37
C TRP A 151 0.72 -5.89 -6.03
N THR A 152 -0.02 -5.02 -5.36
CA THR A 152 0.40 -4.38 -4.11
C THR A 152 -0.49 -4.85 -2.97
N GLN A 153 0.14 -5.25 -1.87
CA GLN A 153 -0.56 -5.51 -0.61
C GLN A 153 0.18 -4.83 0.55
N ILE A 154 -0.52 -4.71 1.66
CA ILE A 154 -0.01 -4.11 2.89
C ILE A 154 -0.38 -5.04 4.06
N TRP A 155 0.62 -5.44 4.84
CA TRP A 155 0.45 -6.30 6.01
C TRP A 155 0.84 -5.57 7.29
N PRO A 156 -0.09 -5.37 8.23
CA PRO A 156 0.23 -4.93 9.59
C PRO A 156 0.84 -6.04 10.44
N TYR A 157 1.70 -5.64 11.38
CA TYR A 157 2.30 -6.47 12.41
C TYR A 157 2.55 -5.65 13.69
N GLU A 158 2.48 -6.32 14.83
CA GLU A 158 2.84 -5.73 16.13
C GLU A 158 4.34 -5.42 16.24
N SER A 159 5.19 -6.24 15.62
CA SER A 159 6.64 -6.04 15.59
C SER A 159 7.31 -6.78 14.44
N LEU A 160 8.58 -6.46 14.17
CA LEU A 160 9.41 -7.20 13.22
C LEU A 160 9.67 -8.66 13.65
N GLY A 161 9.70 -8.91 14.96
CA GLY A 161 9.80 -10.26 15.51
C GLY A 161 8.57 -11.09 15.17
N VAL A 162 7.39 -10.57 15.52
CA VAL A 162 6.09 -11.19 15.19
C VAL A 162 5.97 -11.43 13.69
N ARG A 163 6.31 -10.43 12.85
CA ARG A 163 6.34 -10.58 11.38
C ARG A 163 7.15 -11.81 10.95
N SER A 164 8.35 -11.97 11.50
CA SER A 164 9.27 -13.04 11.10
C SER A 164 8.75 -14.41 11.54
N GLU A 165 8.22 -14.49 12.75
CA GLU A 165 7.63 -15.69 13.33
C GLU A 165 6.40 -16.17 12.54
N VAL A 166 5.40 -15.31 12.36
CA VAL A 166 4.13 -15.70 11.71
C VAL A 166 4.32 -16.04 10.24
N ARG A 167 5.27 -15.38 9.56
CA ARG A 167 5.66 -15.73 8.19
C ARG A 167 6.33 -17.10 8.12
N ALA A 168 7.27 -17.40 9.02
CA ALA A 168 7.91 -18.72 9.06
C ALA A 168 6.90 -19.82 9.37
N LYS A 169 6.02 -19.57 10.35
CA LYS A 169 4.98 -20.53 10.77
C LYS A 169 3.97 -20.82 9.67
N SER A 170 3.42 -19.80 9.00
CA SER A 170 2.47 -20.00 7.89
C SER A 170 3.07 -20.81 6.72
N VAL A 171 4.38 -20.70 6.48
CA VAL A 171 5.10 -21.53 5.50
C VAL A 171 5.26 -22.97 6.00
N ALA A 172 5.70 -23.16 7.25
CA ALA A 172 5.86 -24.48 7.84
C ALA A 172 4.54 -25.26 7.87
N ASP A 173 3.43 -24.58 8.13
CA ASP A 173 2.08 -25.15 8.17
C ASP A 173 1.47 -25.34 6.75
N GLY A 174 2.22 -25.01 5.69
CA GLY A 174 1.80 -25.16 4.29
C GLY A 174 0.65 -24.24 3.88
N LYS A 175 0.36 -23.19 4.67
CA LYS A 175 -0.72 -22.22 4.40
C LYS A 175 -0.28 -21.08 3.49
N TRP A 176 1.03 -20.85 3.38
CA TRP A 176 1.61 -19.80 2.56
C TRP A 176 2.90 -20.28 1.88
N PRO A 177 3.25 -19.80 0.66
CA PRO A 177 2.53 -18.86 -0.22
C PRO A 177 1.26 -19.46 -0.85
N PRO A 178 0.45 -18.64 -1.56
CA PRO A 178 -0.67 -19.15 -2.33
C PRO A 178 -0.21 -20.24 -3.32
N LYS A 179 -0.94 -21.34 -3.39
CA LYS A 179 -0.59 -22.47 -4.29
C LYS A 179 -0.53 -21.99 -5.74
N GLY A 180 0.61 -22.20 -6.40
CA GLY A 180 0.88 -21.73 -7.77
C GLY A 180 1.01 -20.20 -7.91
N GLY A 181 0.80 -19.42 -6.84
CA GLY A 181 0.94 -17.97 -6.84
C GLY A 181 2.33 -17.47 -7.23
N PRO A 182 3.43 -18.01 -6.67
CA PRO A 182 4.79 -17.61 -7.04
C PRO A 182 5.10 -17.79 -8.53
N ASP A 183 4.57 -18.84 -9.17
CA ASP A 183 4.81 -19.12 -10.59
C ASP A 183 4.15 -18.09 -11.53
N LEU A 184 3.22 -17.29 -11.01
CA LEU A 184 2.51 -16.24 -11.73
C LEU A 184 3.20 -14.87 -11.63
N LEU A 185 4.30 -14.78 -10.88
CA LEU A 185 5.02 -13.54 -10.64
C LEU A 185 6.37 -13.51 -11.36
N LEU A 186 6.84 -12.32 -11.68
CA LEU A 186 8.19 -12.05 -12.12
C LEU A 186 9.12 -11.86 -10.91
N PRO A 187 10.45 -12.03 -11.07
CA PRO A 187 11.40 -11.87 -9.97
C PRO A 187 11.47 -10.45 -9.38
N GLU A 188 11.05 -9.43 -10.15
CA GLU A 188 10.99 -8.05 -9.66
C GLU A 188 9.88 -7.91 -8.61
N MET A 189 10.32 -7.82 -7.35
CA MET A 189 9.47 -7.65 -6.18
C MET A 189 10.11 -6.63 -5.25
N ALA A 190 9.31 -5.70 -4.74
CA ALA A 190 9.70 -4.75 -3.70
C ALA A 190 9.00 -5.09 -2.39
N SER A 191 9.68 -4.86 -1.28
CA SER A 191 9.16 -5.08 0.07
C SER A 191 9.80 -4.07 1.02
N ASP A 192 9.00 -3.12 1.49
CA ASP A 192 9.41 -2.08 2.42
C ASP A 192 8.77 -2.33 3.80
N ILE A 193 9.53 -2.10 4.86
CA ILE A 193 9.00 -1.96 6.21
C ILE A 193 8.76 -0.48 6.47
N ALA A 194 7.57 -0.14 6.90
CA ALA A 194 7.15 1.23 7.14
C ALA A 194 6.45 1.36 8.49
N VAL A 195 6.53 2.55 9.06
CA VAL A 195 5.89 2.93 10.32
C VAL A 195 4.82 3.99 10.02
N PRO A 196 3.66 3.94 10.69
CA PRO A 196 2.58 4.88 10.45
C PRO A 196 2.99 6.29 10.88
N LEU A 197 2.66 7.28 10.05
CA LEU A 197 2.76 8.68 10.45
C LEU A 197 1.76 8.99 11.56
N ALA A 198 2.01 10.07 12.31
CA ALA A 198 1.19 10.46 13.46
C ALA A 198 -0.28 10.73 13.13
N PHE A 199 -0.64 11.01 11.88
CA PHE A 199 -2.04 11.20 11.45
C PHE A 199 -2.63 9.97 10.74
N SER A 200 -1.85 8.89 10.57
CA SER A 200 -2.33 7.67 9.93
C SER A 200 -3.52 7.09 10.72
N PRO A 201 -4.63 6.72 10.04
CA PRO A 201 -5.76 6.02 10.67
C PRO A 201 -5.42 4.60 11.15
N LEU A 202 -4.37 4.01 10.57
CA LEU A 202 -3.86 2.68 10.86
C LEU A 202 -2.61 2.78 11.75
N ARG A 203 -2.79 3.26 12.98
CA ARG A 203 -1.70 3.35 13.97
C ARG A 203 -1.54 2.08 14.79
#